data_AF-A0A319E3R0-F1
#
_entry.id   AF-A0A319E3R0-F1
#
_cell.length_a   1.000
_cell.length_b   1.000
_cell.length_c   1.000
_cell.angle_alpha   90.00
_cell.angle_beta   90.00
_cell.angle_gamma   90.00
#
_symmetry.space_group_name_H-M   'P 1'
#
loop_
_entity.id
_entity.type
_entity.pdbx_description
1 polymer ?
#
loop_
_entity_poly.entity_id
_entity_poly.type
_entity_poly.pdbx_seq_one_letter_code
_entity_poly.pdbx_strand_id
1 'polypeptide(L)'
;MKLFNLLLLWCSVLFTNVLADNESVGYEMIYFYYVYKMEFEADVANTIATGCTDKYNRMCVWSEFAKYIMEDEWSKVYKPATGDNTKTPGTNQLKALVGSMPASASYYTSRLFSDITTLESFPQIFDRALDASNVALRAGGVTTDTIKSALDMVKSVKTFRNRAVLSLELQALEAVLPEAAREYITSTSNVVDYDATLEAFDGAEYDGDITEEQAEEWKQAVEDFSEDIIGTLEARTDLEQSDRTHISILRGVTTCVNELSTFYDSSSSGDSSPRAPSCDDADIEFSFGSSSASDSG
;
A
#
# COMPACT_ATOMS: atom_id res chain seq x y z
N MET A 1 5.53 12.09 -42.20
CA MET A 1 5.59 12.90 -40.95
C MET A 1 4.30 12.90 -40.11
N LYS A 2 3.19 12.22 -40.50
CA LYS A 2 1.97 12.14 -39.64
C LYS A 2 1.90 10.87 -38.78
N LEU A 3 2.38 9.73 -39.28
CA LEU A 3 2.37 8.45 -38.56
C LEU A 3 3.39 8.38 -37.41
N PHE A 4 4.61 8.89 -37.61
CA PHE A 4 5.64 8.89 -36.57
C PHE A 4 5.29 9.75 -35.36
N ASN A 5 4.62 10.89 -35.59
CA ASN A 5 4.12 11.75 -34.51
C ASN A 5 2.94 11.11 -33.77
N LEU A 6 2.10 10.32 -34.46
CA LEU A 6 1.01 9.57 -33.83
C LEU A 6 1.53 8.40 -32.99
N LEU A 7 2.60 7.74 -33.45
CA LEU A 7 3.32 6.68 -32.71
C LEU A 7 4.06 7.25 -31.50
N LEU A 8 4.73 8.40 -31.63
CA LEU A 8 5.34 9.10 -30.51
C LEU A 8 4.30 9.55 -29.49
N LEU A 9 3.14 10.06 -29.94
CA LEU A 9 2.05 10.42 -29.04
C LEU A 9 1.50 9.19 -28.31
N TRP A 10 1.30 8.08 -29.03
CA TRP A 10 0.89 6.80 -28.46
C TRP A 10 1.89 6.24 -27.44
N CYS A 11 3.19 6.25 -27.76
CA CYS A 11 4.23 5.85 -26.82
C CYS A 11 4.26 6.78 -25.60
N SER A 12 4.17 8.10 -25.79
CA SER A 12 4.16 9.05 -24.66
C SER A 12 2.93 8.94 -23.77
N VAL A 13 1.78 8.52 -24.29
CA VAL A 13 0.56 8.26 -23.50
C VAL A 13 0.61 6.89 -22.80
N LEU A 14 1.39 5.93 -23.33
CA LEU A 14 1.58 4.63 -22.69
C LEU A 14 2.59 4.69 -21.52
N PHE A 15 3.65 5.49 -21.63
CA PHE A 15 4.65 5.63 -20.56
C PHE A 15 4.14 6.33 -19.28
N THR A 16 3.02 7.04 -19.34
CA THR A 16 2.40 7.69 -18.17
C THR A 16 1.50 6.76 -17.35
N ASN A 17 1.18 5.56 -17.84
CA ASN A 17 0.24 4.65 -17.16
C ASN A 17 0.86 3.83 -16.02
N VAL A 18 2.20 3.84 -15.89
CA VAL A 18 2.93 3.06 -14.86
C VAL A 18 2.68 3.61 -13.45
N LEU A 19 2.21 4.85 -13.31
CA LEU A 19 2.00 5.47 -11.98
C LEU A 19 0.56 5.93 -11.72
N ALA A 20 -0.24 6.11 -12.78
CA ALA A 20 -1.63 6.54 -12.70
C ALA A 20 -2.56 5.37 -12.32
N ASP A 21 -2.36 4.82 -11.12
CA ASP A 21 -3.40 4.01 -10.48
C ASP A 21 -4.35 4.95 -9.75
N ASN A 22 -5.33 5.47 -10.48
CA ASN A 22 -6.33 6.38 -9.89
C ASN A 22 -7.08 5.74 -8.73
N GLU A 23 -7.13 4.40 -8.64
CA GLU A 23 -7.84 3.74 -7.54
C GLU A 23 -7.04 3.81 -6.23
N SER A 24 -5.71 3.72 -6.29
CA SER A 24 -4.85 3.84 -5.11
C SER A 24 -4.63 5.30 -4.67
N VAL A 25 -4.53 6.24 -5.63
CA VAL A 25 -4.13 7.64 -5.39
C VAL A 25 -4.94 8.31 -4.26
N GLY A 26 -6.24 8.03 -4.17
CA GLY A 26 -7.07 8.60 -3.11
C GLY A 26 -6.68 8.13 -1.71
N TYR A 27 -6.36 6.84 -1.57
CA TYR A 27 -5.88 6.25 -0.32
C TYR A 27 -4.47 6.72 0.02
N GLU A 28 -3.59 6.85 -0.97
CA GLU A 28 -2.22 7.36 -0.80
C GLU A 28 -2.22 8.76 -0.20
N MET A 29 -3.04 9.67 -0.76
CA MET A 29 -3.13 11.04 -0.25
C MET A 29 -3.64 11.10 1.20
N ILE A 30 -4.63 10.28 1.56
CA ILE A 30 -5.14 10.22 2.93
C ILE A 30 -4.07 9.63 3.85
N TYR A 31 -3.37 8.58 3.43
CA TYR A 31 -2.24 8.01 4.17
C TYR A 31 -1.16 9.07 4.45
N PHE A 32 -0.72 9.81 3.44
CA PHE A 32 0.26 10.89 3.60
C PHE A 32 -0.24 11.99 4.54
N TYR A 33 -1.53 12.32 4.50
CA TYR A 33 -2.10 13.27 5.45
C TYR A 33 -2.07 12.75 6.89
N TYR A 34 -2.26 11.45 7.10
CA TYR A 34 -2.11 10.87 8.43
C TYR A 34 -0.66 10.85 8.90
N VAL A 35 0.32 10.62 8.02
CA VAL A 35 1.75 10.78 8.36
C VAL A 35 2.05 12.24 8.75
N TYR A 36 1.54 13.21 7.99
CA TYR A 36 1.62 14.63 8.34
C TYR A 36 1.00 14.93 9.71
N LYS A 37 -0.16 14.32 9.99
CA LYS A 37 -0.85 14.44 11.28
C LYS A 37 -0.04 13.83 12.42
N MET A 38 0.68 12.73 12.19
CA MET A 38 1.58 12.13 13.20
C MET A 38 2.70 13.09 13.57
N GLU A 39 3.37 13.71 12.58
CA GLU A 39 4.43 14.70 12.85
C GLU A 39 3.90 15.88 13.68
N PHE A 40 2.69 16.35 13.36
CA PHE A 40 2.01 17.39 14.12
C PHE A 40 1.63 16.95 15.54
N GLU A 41 1.03 15.76 15.73
CA GLU A 41 0.63 15.25 17.04
C GLU A 41 1.83 14.99 17.97
N ALA A 42 2.97 14.61 17.38
CA ALA A 42 4.22 14.39 18.10
C ALA A 42 5.05 15.67 18.35
N ASP A 43 4.58 16.84 17.88
CA ASP A 43 5.31 18.13 17.93
C ASP A 43 6.76 18.04 17.39
N VAL A 44 6.95 17.24 16.34
CA VAL A 44 8.23 17.15 15.63
C VAL A 44 8.25 18.07 14.41
N ALA A 45 9.42 18.20 13.77
CA ALA A 45 9.53 18.98 12.55
C ALA A 45 8.74 18.31 11.42
N ASN A 46 7.83 19.05 10.77
CA ASN A 46 7.13 18.57 9.59
C ASN A 46 8.14 18.33 8.45
N THR A 47 8.14 17.13 7.88
CA THR A 47 8.97 16.76 6.72
C THR A 47 8.13 16.51 5.48
N ILE A 48 6.85 16.21 5.66
CA ILE A 48 5.88 16.04 4.57
C ILE A 48 5.06 17.32 4.35
N ALA A 49 4.83 17.67 3.09
CA ALA A 49 4.04 18.82 2.65
C ALA A 49 4.40 20.14 3.36
N THR A 50 5.69 20.39 3.58
CA THR A 50 6.21 21.51 4.41
C THR A 50 5.80 22.91 3.97
N GLY A 51 5.39 23.07 2.71
CA GLY A 51 4.86 24.33 2.17
C GLY A 51 3.37 24.56 2.44
N CYS A 52 2.64 23.57 2.95
CA CYS A 52 1.25 23.75 3.37
C CYS A 52 1.25 24.60 4.66
N THR A 53 0.75 25.83 4.57
CA THR A 53 0.76 26.79 5.69
C THR A 53 -0.66 27.14 6.16
N ASP A 54 -0.80 27.41 7.47
CA ASP A 54 -1.82 26.76 8.30
C ASP A 54 -3.07 27.57 8.65
N LYS A 55 -4.14 26.82 8.96
CA LYS A 55 -5.26 27.26 9.80
C LYS A 55 -5.11 26.84 11.28
N TYR A 56 -4.25 25.86 11.60
CA TYR A 56 -4.08 25.28 12.94
C TYR A 56 -2.64 25.21 13.45
N ASN A 57 -1.83 26.26 13.25
CA ASN A 57 -0.51 26.39 13.88
C ASN A 57 0.41 25.18 13.57
N ARG A 58 0.82 25.05 12.29
CA ARG A 58 1.58 23.94 11.66
C ARG A 58 0.78 22.74 11.12
N MET A 59 -0.56 22.84 11.04
CA MET A 59 -1.40 21.84 10.36
C MET A 59 -2.46 22.49 9.46
N CYS A 60 -2.46 22.12 8.18
CA CYS A 60 -3.55 22.38 7.23
C CYS A 60 -4.77 21.49 7.50
N VAL A 61 -5.97 21.91 7.10
CA VAL A 61 -7.09 20.95 7.00
C VAL A 61 -6.88 20.01 5.81
N TRP A 62 -7.56 18.86 5.82
CA TRP A 62 -7.50 17.87 4.75
C TRP A 62 -7.70 18.48 3.36
N SER A 63 -8.74 19.29 3.17
CA SER A 63 -9.03 19.93 1.88
C SER A 63 -7.92 20.84 1.36
N GLU A 64 -7.19 21.51 2.26
CA GLU A 64 -6.05 22.38 1.94
C GLU A 64 -4.83 21.54 1.58
N PHE A 65 -4.53 20.52 2.40
CA PHE A 65 -3.45 19.56 2.13
C PHE A 65 -3.64 18.86 0.78
N ALA A 66 -4.85 18.32 0.55
CA ALA A 66 -5.18 17.60 -0.67
C ALA A 66 -4.99 18.50 -1.89
N LYS A 67 -5.54 19.73 -1.87
CA LYS A 67 -5.35 20.70 -2.95
C LYS A 67 -3.89 21.10 -3.16
N TYR A 68 -3.12 21.18 -2.07
CA TYR A 68 -1.72 21.58 -2.14
C TYR A 68 -0.88 20.56 -2.91
N ILE A 69 -1.03 19.26 -2.60
CA ILE A 69 -0.25 18.21 -3.25
C ILE A 69 -0.81 17.78 -4.62
N MET A 70 -2.10 17.99 -4.90
CA MET A 70 -2.70 17.68 -6.20
C MET A 70 -2.02 18.40 -7.38
N GLU A 71 -1.97 17.71 -8.52
CA GLU A 71 -1.66 18.37 -9.79
C GLU A 71 -2.70 19.41 -10.20
N ASP A 72 -2.28 20.40 -11.00
CA ASP A 72 -3.08 21.59 -11.30
C ASP A 72 -4.41 21.29 -12.01
N GLU A 73 -4.47 20.25 -12.84
CA GLU A 73 -5.70 19.87 -13.54
C GLU A 73 -6.72 19.27 -12.57
N TRP A 74 -6.25 18.42 -11.66
CA TRP A 74 -7.10 17.83 -10.63
C TRP A 74 -7.54 18.88 -9.60
N SER A 75 -6.64 19.77 -9.16
CA SER A 75 -6.95 20.78 -8.15
C SER A 75 -8.04 21.77 -8.59
N LYS A 76 -8.15 22.03 -9.91
CA LYS A 76 -9.20 22.88 -10.51
C LYS A 76 -10.58 22.27 -10.44
N VAL A 77 -10.69 20.96 -10.56
CA VAL A 77 -11.98 20.24 -10.54
C VAL A 77 -12.37 19.81 -9.12
N TYR A 78 -11.40 19.65 -8.23
CA TYR A 78 -11.65 19.32 -6.83
C TYR A 78 -12.30 20.48 -6.06
N LYS A 79 -13.59 20.31 -5.74
CA LYS A 79 -14.42 21.27 -5.01
C LYS A 79 -14.82 20.69 -3.65
N PRO A 80 -13.96 20.81 -2.62
CA PRO A 80 -14.23 20.25 -1.30
C PRO A 80 -15.49 20.88 -0.69
N ALA A 81 -16.34 20.05 -0.12
CA ALA A 81 -17.47 20.47 0.68
C ALA A 81 -17.00 20.96 2.06
N THR A 82 -17.87 21.62 2.82
CA THR A 82 -17.55 22.08 4.18
C THR A 82 -17.07 20.93 5.10
N GLY A 83 -17.60 19.72 4.89
CA GLY A 83 -17.21 18.51 5.64
C GLY A 83 -15.80 18.00 5.34
N ASP A 84 -15.15 18.47 4.28
CA ASP A 84 -13.77 18.10 3.94
C ASP A 84 -12.73 18.95 4.70
N ASN A 85 -13.17 20.00 5.42
CA ASN A 85 -12.33 20.82 6.28
C ASN A 85 -12.11 20.14 7.64
N THR A 86 -11.47 18.97 7.64
CA THR A 86 -11.28 18.12 8.83
C THR A 86 -9.82 17.79 9.10
N LYS A 87 -9.51 17.43 10.36
CA LYS A 87 -8.23 16.85 10.78
C LYS A 87 -8.19 15.32 10.70
N THR A 88 -9.32 14.69 10.42
CA THR A 88 -9.48 13.22 10.40
C THR A 88 -10.28 12.79 9.16
N PRO A 89 -9.67 12.86 7.96
CA PRO A 89 -10.32 12.43 6.74
C PRO A 89 -10.56 10.91 6.77
N GLY A 90 -11.76 10.49 6.41
CA GLY A 90 -12.12 9.07 6.30
C GLY A 90 -12.88 8.79 5.01
N THR A 91 -13.76 7.79 5.05
CA THR A 91 -14.51 7.31 3.87
C THR A 91 -15.28 8.41 3.14
N ASN A 92 -15.81 9.41 3.85
CA ASN A 92 -16.55 10.51 3.22
C ASN A 92 -15.63 11.43 2.41
N GLN A 93 -14.47 11.78 2.96
CA GLN A 93 -13.46 12.59 2.28
C GLN A 93 -12.87 11.83 1.10
N LEU A 94 -12.65 10.52 1.23
CA LEU A 94 -12.24 9.66 0.13
C LEU A 94 -13.28 9.66 -1.00
N LYS A 95 -14.57 9.47 -0.69
CA LYS A 95 -15.65 9.51 -1.69
C LYS A 95 -15.71 10.86 -2.41
N ALA A 96 -15.54 11.97 -1.67
CA ALA A 96 -15.54 13.31 -2.25
C ALA A 96 -14.33 13.54 -3.18
N LEU A 97 -13.16 13.07 -2.75
CA LEU A 97 -11.92 13.11 -3.53
C LEU A 97 -12.05 12.32 -4.83
N VAL A 98 -12.44 11.05 -4.73
CA VAL A 98 -12.58 10.11 -5.85
C VAL A 98 -13.68 10.56 -6.82
N GLY A 99 -14.79 11.10 -6.31
CA GLY A 99 -15.88 11.62 -7.16
C GLY A 99 -15.49 12.80 -8.05
N SER A 100 -14.37 13.49 -7.76
CA SER A 100 -13.86 14.61 -8.54
C SER A 100 -12.56 14.27 -9.29
N MET A 101 -12.17 13.00 -9.30
CA MET A 101 -10.87 12.56 -9.79
C MET A 101 -10.88 12.40 -11.32
N PRO A 102 -9.97 13.07 -12.05
CA PRO A 102 -9.83 12.87 -13.49
C PRO A 102 -9.22 11.49 -13.79
N ALA A 103 -9.30 11.07 -15.06
CA ALA A 103 -8.76 9.78 -15.51
C ALA A 103 -7.22 9.69 -15.48
N SER A 104 -6.52 10.80 -15.25
CA SER A 104 -5.05 10.86 -15.13
C SER A 104 -4.66 11.64 -13.88
N ALA A 105 -5.26 11.29 -12.74
CA ALA A 105 -5.02 11.99 -11.49
C ALA A 105 -3.63 11.66 -10.95
N SER A 106 -2.90 12.70 -10.57
CA SER A 106 -1.63 12.54 -9.88
C SER A 106 -1.37 13.72 -8.93
N TYR A 107 -0.33 13.60 -8.12
CA TYR A 107 0.09 14.61 -7.15
C TYR A 107 1.55 15.00 -7.39
N TYR A 108 1.87 16.27 -7.15
CA TYR A 108 3.23 16.79 -7.23
C TYR A 108 4.08 16.22 -6.10
N THR A 109 4.91 15.24 -6.42
CA THR A 109 5.87 14.61 -5.50
C THR A 109 6.77 15.64 -4.82
N SER A 110 7.19 16.68 -5.54
CA SER A 110 7.99 17.79 -5.01
C SER A 110 7.26 18.67 -4.00
N ARG A 111 5.92 18.70 -4.02
CA ARG A 111 5.12 19.38 -2.99
C ARG A 111 4.92 18.48 -1.78
N LEU A 112 4.90 17.17 -1.97
CA LEU A 112 4.83 16.17 -0.90
C LEU A 112 6.16 16.08 -0.14
N PHE A 113 7.26 15.92 -0.86
CA PHE A 113 8.64 15.90 -0.36
C PHE A 113 9.52 16.75 -1.29
N SER A 114 10.10 17.83 -0.76
CA SER A 114 10.79 18.84 -1.60
C SER A 114 11.99 18.33 -2.38
N ASP A 115 12.61 17.25 -1.92
CA ASP A 115 13.78 16.62 -2.53
C ASP A 115 13.41 15.55 -3.59
N ILE A 116 12.15 15.13 -3.66
CA ILE A 116 11.66 14.19 -4.68
C ILE A 116 11.15 14.99 -5.88
N THR A 117 12.04 15.31 -6.81
CA THR A 117 11.72 16.13 -7.99
C THR A 117 11.48 15.33 -9.27
N THR A 118 11.79 14.04 -9.29
CA THR A 118 11.70 13.18 -10.47
C THR A 118 10.70 12.04 -10.27
N LEU A 119 10.11 11.59 -11.39
CA LEU A 119 9.16 10.49 -11.42
C LEU A 119 9.83 9.14 -11.05
N GLU A 120 11.10 8.97 -11.41
CA GLU A 120 11.91 7.77 -11.08
C GLU A 120 12.11 7.58 -9.57
N SER A 121 12.00 8.67 -8.79
CA SER A 121 12.11 8.64 -7.33
C SER A 121 10.78 8.40 -6.63
N PHE A 122 9.67 8.18 -7.37
CA PHE A 122 8.37 7.89 -6.79
C PHE A 122 8.36 6.72 -5.79
N PRO A 123 9.07 5.60 -6.00
CA PRO A 123 9.10 4.51 -5.02
C PRO A 123 9.62 4.95 -3.64
N GLN A 124 10.46 6.00 -3.59
CA GLN A 124 11.02 6.52 -2.33
C GLN A 124 9.98 7.26 -1.49
N ILE A 125 8.82 7.61 -2.04
CA ILE A 125 7.78 8.36 -1.31
C ILE A 125 7.30 7.57 -0.09
N PHE A 126 7.09 6.26 -0.23
CA PHE A 126 6.67 5.41 0.89
C PHE A 126 7.78 5.24 1.92
N ASP A 127 9.03 5.09 1.48
CA ASP A 127 10.19 5.04 2.39
C ASP A 127 10.31 6.34 3.21
N ARG A 128 10.14 7.51 2.58
CA ARG A 128 10.18 8.80 3.28
C ARG A 128 8.97 9.01 4.20
N ALA A 129 7.79 8.57 3.78
CA ALA A 129 6.59 8.60 4.61
C ALA A 129 6.76 7.71 5.85
N LEU A 130 7.37 6.53 5.68
CA LEU A 130 7.73 5.63 6.77
C LEU A 130 8.73 6.29 7.72
N ASP A 131 9.82 6.86 7.20
CA ASP A 131 10.82 7.58 8.03
C ASP A 131 10.18 8.70 8.86
N ALA A 132 9.34 9.53 8.23
CA ALA A 132 8.61 10.59 8.91
C ALA A 132 7.69 10.03 10.02
N SER A 133 6.94 8.97 9.71
CA SER A 133 6.09 8.31 10.70
C SER A 133 6.90 7.74 11.87
N ASN A 134 8.04 7.09 11.59
CA ASN A 134 8.91 6.51 12.61
C ASN A 134 9.51 7.58 13.53
N VAL A 135 9.89 8.74 12.99
CA VAL A 135 10.35 9.88 13.80
C VAL A 135 9.24 10.36 14.74
N ALA A 136 8.01 10.53 14.24
CA ALA A 136 6.87 10.95 15.05
C ALA A 136 6.51 9.92 16.13
N LEU A 137 6.46 8.64 15.78
CA LEU A 137 6.14 7.55 16.71
C LEU A 137 7.20 7.41 17.82
N ARG A 138 8.48 7.62 17.51
CA ARG A 138 9.58 7.64 18.52
C ARG A 138 9.49 8.82 19.47
N ALA A 139 9.05 9.98 18.99
CA ALA A 139 8.85 11.16 19.84
C ALA A 139 7.65 11.00 20.79
N GLY A 140 6.66 10.20 20.40
CA GLY A 140 5.45 9.93 21.18
C GLY A 140 4.41 11.04 21.03
N GLY A 141 3.24 10.88 21.67
CA GLY A 141 2.13 11.84 21.59
C GLY A 141 1.16 11.63 20.41
N VAL A 142 1.51 10.76 19.47
CA VAL A 142 0.61 10.30 18.39
C VAL A 142 -0.53 9.48 18.96
N THR A 143 -1.75 9.77 18.55
CA THR A 143 -2.94 9.04 19.00
C THR A 143 -3.08 7.69 18.29
N THR A 144 -3.54 6.65 19.01
CA THR A 144 -3.80 5.32 18.45
C THR A 144 -4.76 5.36 17.25
N ASP A 145 -5.75 6.26 17.28
CA ASP A 145 -6.69 6.46 16.16
C ASP A 145 -6.00 7.00 14.89
N THR A 146 -4.99 7.88 15.03
CA THR A 146 -4.17 8.36 13.91
C THR A 146 -3.36 7.21 13.30
N ILE A 147 -2.75 6.38 14.15
CA ILE A 147 -1.96 5.21 13.72
C ILE A 147 -2.85 4.23 12.98
N LYS A 148 -4.00 3.86 13.56
CA LYS A 148 -4.97 2.98 12.94
C LYS A 148 -5.44 3.51 11.59
N SER A 149 -5.78 4.79 11.52
CA SER A 149 -6.26 5.38 10.26
C SER A 149 -5.17 5.38 9.18
N ALA A 150 -3.91 5.67 9.54
CA ALA A 150 -2.78 5.54 8.61
C ALA A 150 -2.63 4.10 8.12
N LEU A 151 -2.70 3.13 9.03
CA LEU A 151 -2.59 1.71 8.74
C LEU A 151 -3.70 1.22 7.80
N ASP A 152 -4.95 1.58 8.07
CA ASP A 152 -6.10 1.21 7.24
C ASP A 152 -5.97 1.76 5.80
N MET A 153 -5.45 2.99 5.67
CA MET A 153 -5.24 3.61 4.36
C MET A 153 -4.09 2.96 3.60
N VAL A 154 -2.94 2.71 4.23
CA VAL A 154 -1.80 2.08 3.54
C VAL A 154 -2.08 0.61 3.19
N LYS A 155 -2.87 -0.11 4.00
CA LYS A 155 -3.40 -1.43 3.62
C LYS A 155 -4.27 -1.36 2.37
N SER A 156 -5.12 -0.33 2.27
CA SER A 156 -5.93 -0.11 1.05
C SER A 156 -5.05 0.21 -0.16
N VAL A 157 -3.99 1.02 0.01
CA VAL A 157 -2.99 1.29 -1.05
C VAL A 157 -2.36 -0.02 -1.54
N LYS A 158 -1.93 -0.90 -0.62
CA LYS A 158 -1.35 -2.22 -0.94
C LYS A 158 -2.30 -3.02 -1.83
N THR A 159 -3.57 -3.13 -1.43
CA THR A 159 -4.57 -3.89 -2.19
C THR A 159 -4.74 -3.38 -3.62
N PHE A 160 -4.84 -2.07 -3.85
CA PHE A 160 -5.03 -1.55 -5.21
C PHE A 160 -3.75 -1.64 -6.03
N ARG A 161 -2.59 -1.32 -5.45
CA ARG A 161 -1.29 -1.41 -6.14
C ARG A 161 -0.91 -2.85 -6.50
N ASN A 162 -1.37 -3.86 -5.75
CA ASN A 162 -1.21 -5.28 -6.09
C ASN A 162 -1.80 -5.64 -7.45
N ARG A 163 -2.88 -4.97 -7.91
CA ARG A 163 -3.49 -5.26 -9.21
C ARG A 163 -2.50 -5.19 -10.37
N ALA A 164 -1.57 -4.23 -10.31
CA ALA A 164 -0.58 -4.03 -11.36
C ALA A 164 0.42 -5.21 -11.46
N VAL A 165 0.65 -5.92 -10.35
CA VAL A 165 1.59 -7.05 -10.28
C VAL A 165 0.90 -8.41 -10.18
N LEU A 166 -0.43 -8.47 -10.04
CA LEU A 166 -1.20 -9.70 -9.86
C LEU A 166 -0.89 -10.76 -10.94
N SER A 167 -0.76 -10.33 -12.20
CA SER A 167 -0.41 -11.27 -13.27
C SER A 167 1.00 -11.87 -13.12
N LEU A 168 1.94 -11.11 -12.55
CA LEU A 168 3.30 -11.57 -12.28
C LEU A 168 3.33 -12.48 -11.06
N GLU A 169 2.56 -12.15 -10.03
CA GLU A 169 2.35 -12.96 -8.83
C GLU A 169 1.76 -14.33 -9.19
N LEU A 170 0.68 -14.37 -9.98
CA LEU A 170 0.08 -15.61 -10.46
C LEU A 170 1.07 -16.46 -11.26
N GLN A 171 1.83 -15.87 -12.20
CA GLN A 171 2.84 -16.61 -12.96
C GLN A 171 3.94 -17.19 -12.06
N ALA A 172 4.36 -16.46 -11.02
CA ALA A 172 5.38 -16.92 -10.10
C ALA A 172 4.84 -18.04 -9.20
N LEU A 173 3.59 -17.91 -8.74
CA LEU A 173 2.90 -18.94 -7.96
C LEU A 173 2.68 -20.23 -8.78
N GLU A 174 2.23 -20.11 -10.02
CA GLU A 174 2.08 -21.25 -10.94
C GLU A 174 3.41 -21.95 -11.26
N ALA A 175 4.55 -21.25 -11.14
CA ALA A 175 5.87 -21.82 -11.39
C ALA A 175 6.40 -22.64 -10.21
N VAL A 176 5.98 -22.34 -8.97
CA VAL A 176 6.33 -23.12 -7.77
C VAL A 176 5.37 -24.28 -7.53
N LEU A 177 4.14 -24.19 -8.06
CA LEU A 177 3.13 -25.23 -7.94
C LEU A 177 3.13 -26.21 -9.13
N PRO A 178 2.79 -27.49 -8.90
CA PRO A 178 2.56 -28.44 -9.98
C PRO A 178 1.30 -28.07 -10.77
N GLU A 179 1.24 -28.48 -12.04
CA GLU A 179 0.14 -28.14 -12.96
C GLU A 179 -1.24 -28.47 -12.37
N ALA A 180 -1.37 -29.61 -11.67
CA ALA A 180 -2.60 -30.06 -11.06
C ALA A 180 -3.09 -29.14 -9.92
N ALA A 181 -2.20 -28.41 -9.24
CA ALA A 181 -2.56 -27.50 -8.17
C ALA A 181 -3.11 -26.16 -8.70
N ARG A 182 -2.79 -25.80 -9.96
CA ARG A 182 -3.10 -24.48 -10.52
C ARG A 182 -4.58 -24.21 -10.66
N GLU A 183 -5.40 -25.26 -10.84
CA GLU A 183 -6.86 -25.12 -10.98
C GLU A 183 -7.56 -24.70 -9.69
N TYR A 184 -6.89 -24.83 -8.55
CA TYR A 184 -7.40 -24.47 -7.22
C TYR A 184 -6.98 -23.06 -6.78
N ILE A 185 -6.12 -22.37 -7.54
CA ILE A 185 -5.69 -20.99 -7.23
C ILE A 185 -6.87 -20.04 -7.34
N THR A 186 -7.23 -19.41 -6.22
CA THR A 186 -8.29 -18.42 -6.16
C THR A 186 -7.68 -17.01 -6.13
N SER A 187 -8.26 -16.09 -6.90
CA SER A 187 -7.85 -14.69 -6.90
C SER A 187 -9.05 -13.76 -7.02
N THR A 188 -8.89 -12.57 -6.45
CA THR A 188 -9.79 -11.44 -6.67
C THR A 188 -9.32 -10.61 -7.87
N SER A 189 -9.99 -9.50 -8.18
CA SER A 189 -9.51 -8.58 -9.22
C SER A 189 -8.19 -7.86 -8.87
N ASN A 190 -7.69 -8.01 -7.64
CA ASN A 190 -6.59 -7.21 -7.11
C ASN A 190 -5.47 -8.04 -6.48
N VAL A 191 -5.79 -9.19 -5.87
CA VAL A 191 -4.85 -10.02 -5.09
C VAL A 191 -5.17 -11.50 -5.28
N VAL A 192 -4.15 -12.36 -5.12
CA VAL A 192 -4.36 -13.79 -4.87
C VAL A 192 -5.06 -13.95 -3.51
N ASP A 193 -6.09 -14.78 -3.46
CA ASP A 193 -6.81 -15.11 -2.25
C ASP A 193 -6.21 -16.40 -1.68
N TYR A 194 -5.16 -16.23 -0.86
CA TYR A 194 -4.41 -17.34 -0.30
C TYR A 194 -5.28 -18.19 0.63
N ASP A 195 -6.14 -17.57 1.44
CA ASP A 195 -7.07 -18.29 2.32
C ASP A 195 -8.02 -19.17 1.50
N ALA A 196 -8.67 -18.61 0.48
CA ALA A 196 -9.56 -19.39 -0.39
C ALA A 196 -8.81 -20.46 -1.19
N THR A 197 -7.53 -20.23 -1.53
CA THR A 197 -6.68 -21.23 -2.21
C THR A 197 -6.34 -22.40 -1.29
N LEU A 198 -5.98 -22.13 -0.03
CA LEU A 198 -5.73 -23.16 0.98
C LEU A 198 -7.01 -23.95 1.29
N GLU A 199 -8.16 -23.27 1.43
CA GLU A 199 -9.47 -23.92 1.60
C GLU A 199 -9.84 -24.78 0.38
N ALA A 200 -9.46 -24.39 -0.84
CA ALA A 200 -9.70 -25.18 -2.04
C ALA A 200 -8.88 -26.48 -2.04
N PHE A 201 -7.64 -26.45 -1.53
CA PHE A 201 -6.85 -27.67 -1.33
C PHE A 201 -7.46 -28.58 -0.26
N ASP A 202 -7.91 -28.04 0.87
CA ASP A 202 -8.65 -28.80 1.89
C ASP A 202 -9.90 -29.47 1.31
N GLY A 203 -10.65 -28.75 0.49
CA GLY A 203 -11.84 -29.27 -0.18
C GLY A 203 -11.52 -30.41 -1.15
N ALA A 204 -10.49 -30.24 -1.98
CA ALA A 204 -10.05 -31.26 -2.94
C ALA A 204 -9.53 -32.53 -2.26
N GLU A 205 -8.84 -32.38 -1.12
CA GLU A 205 -8.40 -33.49 -0.29
C GLU A 205 -9.62 -34.25 0.28
N TYR A 206 -10.59 -33.52 0.84
CA TYR A 206 -11.81 -34.10 1.41
C TYR A 206 -12.65 -34.85 0.37
N ASP A 207 -12.74 -34.31 -0.85
CA ASP A 207 -13.49 -34.91 -1.96
C ASP A 207 -12.72 -36.11 -2.60
N GLY A 208 -11.45 -36.28 -2.27
CA GLY A 208 -10.60 -37.37 -2.75
C GLY A 208 -10.03 -37.12 -4.16
N ASP A 209 -10.07 -35.88 -4.64
CA ASP A 209 -9.50 -35.45 -5.92
C ASP A 209 -7.97 -35.41 -5.84
N ILE A 210 -7.43 -35.09 -4.67
CA ILE A 210 -5.99 -35.12 -4.35
C ILE A 210 -5.74 -35.93 -3.08
N THR A 211 -4.50 -36.40 -2.90
CA THR A 211 -4.08 -37.11 -1.68
C THR A 211 -3.70 -36.13 -0.56
N GLU A 212 -3.78 -36.58 0.70
CA GLU A 212 -3.31 -35.83 1.88
C GLU A 212 -1.85 -35.34 1.71
N GLU A 213 -0.96 -36.21 1.22
CA GLU A 213 0.45 -35.86 0.95
C GLU A 213 0.59 -34.74 -0.09
N GLN A 214 -0.24 -34.76 -1.14
CA GLN A 214 -0.24 -33.69 -2.16
C GLN A 214 -0.81 -32.38 -1.60
N ALA A 215 -1.90 -32.45 -0.83
CA ALA A 215 -2.50 -31.27 -0.22
C ALA A 215 -1.50 -30.58 0.73
N GLU A 216 -0.80 -31.35 1.57
CA GLU A 216 0.22 -30.83 2.48
C GLU A 216 1.40 -30.20 1.71
N GLU A 217 1.92 -30.87 0.67
CA GLU A 217 3.01 -30.32 -0.16
C GLU A 217 2.62 -29.01 -0.86
N TRP A 218 1.39 -28.92 -1.39
CA TRP A 218 0.95 -27.72 -2.11
C TRP A 218 0.63 -26.57 -1.17
N LYS A 219 0.02 -26.84 -0.01
CA LYS A 219 -0.19 -25.83 1.04
C LYS A 219 1.14 -25.25 1.50
N GLN A 220 2.12 -26.10 1.78
CA GLN A 220 3.45 -25.65 2.17
C GLN A 220 4.10 -24.78 1.09
N ALA A 221 4.01 -25.17 -0.19
CA ALA A 221 4.54 -24.37 -1.28
C ALA A 221 3.85 -22.99 -1.41
N VAL A 222 2.54 -22.91 -1.16
CA VAL A 222 1.79 -21.64 -1.15
C VAL A 222 2.19 -20.79 0.06
N GLU A 223 2.33 -21.39 1.24
CA GLU A 223 2.76 -20.70 2.46
C GLU A 223 4.16 -20.11 2.26
N ASP A 224 5.14 -20.94 1.87
CA ASP A 224 6.53 -20.52 1.59
C ASP A 224 6.58 -19.39 0.54
N PHE A 225 5.75 -19.47 -0.51
CA PHE A 225 5.67 -18.43 -1.52
C PHE A 225 5.08 -17.12 -0.96
N SER A 226 4.04 -17.22 -0.14
CA SER A 226 3.33 -16.07 0.40
C SER A 226 4.16 -15.24 1.38
N GLU A 227 5.16 -15.88 2.04
CA GLU A 227 6.08 -15.22 2.96
C GLU A 227 7.00 -14.21 2.26
N ASP A 228 7.48 -14.51 1.04
CA ASP A 228 8.41 -13.65 0.30
C ASP A 228 7.98 -13.41 -1.17
N ILE A 229 6.74 -12.96 -1.36
CA ILE A 229 6.21 -12.61 -2.68
C ILE A 229 7.09 -11.54 -3.34
N ILE A 230 7.49 -10.50 -2.59
CA ILE A 230 8.24 -9.37 -3.13
C ILE A 230 9.66 -9.80 -3.53
N GLY A 231 10.39 -10.53 -2.69
CA GLY A 231 11.72 -11.03 -3.04
C GLY A 231 11.67 -11.98 -4.22
N THR A 232 10.66 -12.85 -4.29
CA THR A 232 10.43 -13.74 -5.43
C THR A 232 10.20 -12.98 -6.73
N LEU A 233 9.39 -11.92 -6.71
CA LEU A 233 9.14 -11.08 -7.88
C LEU A 233 10.37 -10.25 -8.26
N GLU A 234 11.12 -9.71 -7.31
CA GLU A 234 12.35 -8.93 -7.57
C GLU A 234 13.46 -9.78 -8.19
N ALA A 235 13.56 -11.06 -7.83
CA ALA A 235 14.55 -12.00 -8.37
C ALA A 235 14.36 -12.31 -9.87
N ARG A 236 13.19 -12.00 -10.44
CA ARG A 236 12.90 -12.21 -11.86
C ARG A 236 13.73 -11.29 -12.75
N THR A 237 14.40 -11.89 -13.74
CA THR A 237 15.27 -11.18 -14.70
C THR A 237 14.56 -10.76 -15.98
N ASP A 238 13.38 -11.32 -16.24
CA ASP A 238 12.56 -11.12 -17.43
C ASP A 238 11.62 -9.90 -17.36
N LEU A 239 11.59 -9.20 -16.22
CA LEU A 239 10.67 -8.08 -15.99
C LEU A 239 11.07 -6.79 -16.70
N GLU A 240 10.07 -6.12 -17.28
CA GLU A 240 10.20 -4.77 -17.83
C GLU A 240 10.45 -3.73 -16.72
N GLN A 241 10.98 -2.56 -17.08
CA GLN A 241 11.23 -1.48 -16.12
C GLN A 241 9.95 -0.97 -15.42
N SER A 242 8.82 -1.03 -16.11
CA SER A 242 7.50 -0.69 -15.57
C SER A 242 7.14 -1.60 -14.38
N ASP A 243 7.26 -2.91 -14.58
CA ASP A 243 6.93 -3.92 -13.56
C ASP A 243 7.84 -3.80 -12.34
N ARG A 244 9.15 -3.59 -12.58
CA ARG A 244 10.13 -3.33 -11.51
C ARG A 244 9.76 -2.11 -10.68
N THR A 245 9.19 -1.09 -11.30
CA THR A 245 8.72 0.12 -10.59
C THR A 245 7.51 -0.18 -9.72
N HIS A 246 6.53 -0.93 -10.23
CA HIS A 246 5.37 -1.36 -9.44
C HIS A 246 5.76 -2.24 -8.25
N ILE A 247 6.68 -3.20 -8.45
CA ILE A 247 7.20 -4.05 -7.38
C ILE A 247 7.92 -3.21 -6.32
N SER A 248 8.76 -2.24 -6.73
CA SER A 248 9.44 -1.36 -5.78
C SER A 248 8.48 -0.49 -4.96
N ILE A 249 7.38 -0.02 -5.56
CA ILE A 249 6.33 0.71 -4.84
C ILE A 249 5.66 -0.22 -3.83
N LEU A 250 5.29 -1.43 -4.27
CA LEU A 250 4.62 -2.41 -3.43
C LEU A 250 5.49 -2.85 -2.24
N ARG A 251 6.80 -2.97 -2.45
CA ARG A 251 7.78 -3.18 -1.37
C ARG A 251 7.68 -2.09 -0.32
N GLY A 252 7.84 -0.82 -0.73
CA GLY A 252 7.75 0.32 0.20
C GLY A 252 6.42 0.39 0.94
N VAL A 253 5.31 0.13 0.25
CA VAL A 253 3.97 0.04 0.86
C VAL A 253 3.88 -1.12 1.87
N THR A 254 4.42 -2.29 1.54
CA THR A 254 4.43 -3.46 2.43
C THR A 254 5.26 -3.21 3.68
N THR A 255 6.44 -2.60 3.54
CA THR A 255 7.24 -2.16 4.68
C THR A 255 6.47 -1.18 5.57
N CYS A 256 5.77 -0.19 4.97
CA CYS A 256 4.92 0.72 5.74
C CYS A 256 3.81 -0.01 6.52
N VAL A 257 3.15 -1.00 5.90
CA VAL A 257 2.10 -1.79 6.55
C VAL A 257 2.65 -2.56 7.75
N ASN A 258 3.77 -3.26 7.56
CA ASN A 258 4.36 -4.10 8.60
C ASN A 258 4.78 -3.25 9.80
N GLU A 259 5.53 -2.17 9.55
CA GLU A 259 6.07 -1.31 10.61
C GLU A 259 4.98 -0.60 11.43
N LEU A 260 3.95 -0.08 10.75
CA LEU A 260 2.82 0.54 11.44
C LEU A 260 1.97 -0.49 12.20
N SER A 261 1.86 -1.73 11.70
CA SER A 261 1.15 -2.82 12.40
C SER A 261 1.87 -3.20 13.69
N THR A 262 3.18 -3.46 13.62
CA THR A 262 4.01 -3.78 14.79
C THR A 262 3.90 -2.71 15.87
N PHE A 263 3.98 -1.43 15.48
CA PHE A 263 3.80 -0.34 16.45
C PHE A 263 2.39 -0.30 17.02
N TYR A 264 1.36 -0.40 16.17
CA TYR A 264 -0.04 -0.39 16.61
C TYR A 264 -0.31 -1.51 17.62
N ASP A 265 0.11 -2.74 17.33
CA ASP A 265 -0.10 -3.90 18.20
C ASP A 265 0.63 -3.73 19.54
N SER A 266 1.88 -3.26 19.52
CA SER A 266 2.64 -2.96 20.74
C SER A 266 2.01 -1.85 21.59
N SER A 267 1.39 -0.85 20.95
CA SER A 267 0.71 0.26 21.64
C SER A 267 -0.65 -0.16 22.23
N SER A 268 -1.29 -1.16 21.63
CA SER A 268 -2.61 -1.66 22.03
C SER A 268 -2.55 -2.65 23.20
N SER A 269 -1.44 -3.36 23.36
CA SER A 269 -1.24 -4.40 24.39
C SER A 269 -0.88 -3.84 25.78
N GLY A 270 -0.67 -2.53 25.91
CA GLY A 270 -0.40 -1.85 27.19
C GLY A 270 0.97 -2.17 27.79
N ASP A 271 1.84 -2.87 27.07
CA ASP A 271 3.16 -3.21 27.55
C ASP A 271 4.10 -2.01 27.38
N SER A 272 4.73 -1.60 28.48
CA SER A 272 5.38 -0.28 28.61
C SER A 272 6.78 -0.28 28.00
N SER A 273 6.87 -0.40 26.68
CA SER A 273 7.95 0.14 25.86
C SER A 273 7.58 -0.03 24.39
N PRO A 274 7.13 1.04 23.68
CA PRO A 274 7.08 0.99 22.24
C PRO A 274 8.52 0.84 21.74
N ARG A 275 8.88 -0.38 21.35
CA ARG A 275 10.17 -0.65 20.73
C ARG A 275 10.10 0.00 19.36
N ALA A 276 10.92 1.02 19.16
CA ALA A 276 10.98 1.69 17.88
C ALA A 276 11.44 0.68 16.82
N PRO A 277 10.77 0.61 15.66
CA PRO A 277 11.18 -0.28 14.60
C PRO A 277 12.58 0.04 14.09
N SER A 278 13.38 -1.00 13.86
CA SER A 278 14.71 -0.94 13.28
C SER A 278 14.64 -1.35 11.82
N CYS A 279 15.25 -0.54 10.94
CA CYS A 279 15.30 -0.73 9.49
C CYS A 279 16.11 -1.96 9.02
N ASP A 280 16.44 -2.90 9.92
CA ASP A 280 17.38 -3.99 9.65
C ASP A 280 16.76 -5.40 9.68
N ASP A 281 15.51 -5.57 10.11
CA ASP A 281 14.87 -6.90 10.15
C ASP A 281 13.49 -6.85 9.48
N ALA A 282 13.46 -7.02 8.16
CA ALA A 282 12.25 -7.39 7.45
C ALA A 282 12.00 -8.90 7.61
N ASP A 283 11.78 -9.35 8.85
CA ASP A 283 11.15 -10.64 9.10
C ASP A 283 9.64 -10.42 8.97
N ILE A 284 9.10 -10.90 7.84
CA ILE A 284 7.70 -10.77 7.45
C ILE A 284 6.89 -11.78 8.25
N GLU A 285 6.41 -11.40 9.44
CA GLU A 285 5.41 -12.21 10.15
C GLU A 285 3.99 -11.84 9.69
N PHE A 286 3.42 -12.67 8.81
CA PHE A 286 1.97 -12.73 8.66
C PHE A 286 1.39 -13.40 9.92
N SER A 287 0.78 -12.60 10.80
CA SER A 287 -0.02 -13.16 11.90
C SER A 287 -1.32 -13.74 11.35
N PHE A 288 -1.31 -15.02 11.01
CA PHE A 288 -2.52 -15.81 10.83
C PHE A 288 -3.05 -16.21 12.22
N GLY A 289 -4.16 -15.58 12.61
CA GLY A 289 -4.85 -15.87 13.86
C GLY A 289 -5.44 -17.28 13.84
N SER A 290 -4.66 -18.27 14.29
CA SER A 290 -5.15 -19.60 14.60
C SER A 290 -6.04 -19.53 15.84
N SER A 291 -7.36 -19.53 15.60
CA SER A 291 -8.36 -19.71 16.65
C SER A 291 -8.38 -21.20 17.02
N SER A 292 -7.48 -21.62 17.91
CA SER A 292 -7.55 -22.95 18.49
C SER A 292 -8.80 -23.04 19.38
N ALA A 293 -9.86 -23.64 18.85
CA ALA A 293 -11.00 -24.07 19.66
C ALA A 293 -10.52 -25.21 20.58
N SER A 294 -10.21 -24.86 21.82
CA SER A 294 -10.00 -25.84 22.89
C SER A 294 -11.30 -26.58 23.15
N ASP A 295 -11.39 -27.80 22.61
CA ASP A 295 -12.37 -28.79 23.02
C ASP A 295 -11.97 -29.32 24.39
N SER A 296 -12.70 -28.89 25.42
CA SER A 296 -12.58 -29.40 26.78
C SER A 296 -13.89 -30.09 27.13
N GLY A 297 -13.81 -31.40 27.41
CA GLY A 297 -14.90 -32.21 27.94
C GLY A 297 -15.38 -31.82 29.32
#